data_AF-A0A914E3U7-F1
#
_entry.id   AF-A0A914E3U7-F1
#
_cell.length_a   1.000
_cell.length_b   1.000
_cell.length_c   1.000
_cell.angle_alpha   90.00
_cell.angle_beta   90.00
_cell.angle_gamma   90.00
#
_symmetry.space_group_name_H-M   'P 1'
#
loop_
_entity.id
_entity.type
_entity.pdbx_description
1 polymer ?
#
loop_
_entity_poly.entity_id
_entity_poly.type
_entity_poly.pdbx_seq_one_letter_code
_entity_poly.pdbx_strand_id
1 'polypeptide(L)'
;MPAMKDVIRLEPSTSGCDFSTCGTVVGWSITLQEGFAALAIPTSIFVIYAMYLRRTNYLMTQTTMSQTTMNLNRMLMRALTIHMCIISVFLVIPACALYAIALFGNEKYNILLEVMIVVFTCHSLVDIPAMLFFIKPYRKFMAGIFGYALQKVGLDKFLKNDQIVIVQQVQSMTVNSSQNRA
;
A
#
# COMPACT_ATOMS: atom_id res chain seq x y z
N MET A 1 0.90 43.31 31.56
CA MET A 1 0.63 42.29 30.51
C MET A 1 0.94 40.92 31.10
N PRO A 2 -0.05 40.16 31.60
CA PRO A 2 0.14 38.77 31.98
C PRO A 2 -0.18 37.84 30.81
N ALA A 3 0.70 36.88 30.58
CA ALA A 3 0.64 35.90 29.51
C ALA A 3 -0.42 34.82 29.81
N MET A 4 -1.32 34.62 28.84
CA MET A 4 -2.35 33.59 28.81
C MET A 4 -1.70 32.23 28.59
N LYS A 5 -1.52 31.47 29.69
CA LYS A 5 -1.10 30.06 29.70
C LYS A 5 -2.36 29.19 29.76
N ASP A 6 -3.20 29.28 28.74
CA ASP A 6 -4.29 28.31 28.56
C ASP A 6 -3.70 27.05 27.93
N VAL A 7 -3.10 26.25 28.80
CA VAL A 7 -2.82 24.84 28.53
C VAL A 7 -4.19 24.21 28.30
N ILE A 8 -4.50 23.95 27.03
CA ILE A 8 -5.63 23.12 26.61
C ILE A 8 -5.40 21.74 27.22
N ARG A 9 -5.85 21.56 28.45
CA ARG A 9 -6.07 20.25 29.06
C ARG A 9 -7.30 19.71 28.34
N LEU A 10 -7.06 18.93 27.28
CA LEU A 10 -8.04 17.98 26.78
C LEU A 10 -8.28 16.97 27.91
N GLU A 11 -9.15 17.32 28.85
CA GLU A 11 -9.73 16.33 29.73
C GLU A 11 -10.59 15.42 28.83
N PRO A 12 -10.25 14.13 28.68
CA PRO A 12 -11.08 13.23 27.93
C PRO A 12 -12.44 13.21 28.65
N SER A 13 -13.48 13.65 27.94
CA SER A 13 -14.86 13.57 28.42
C SER A 13 -15.27 12.10 28.53
N THR A 14 -14.86 11.44 29.61
CA THR A 14 -15.30 10.10 29.99
C THR A 14 -16.53 10.26 30.88
N SER A 15 -17.60 10.85 30.34
CA SER A 15 -18.88 10.92 31.04
C SER A 15 -19.56 9.55 30.97
N GLY A 16 -19.36 8.72 32.00
CA GLY A 16 -20.30 7.64 32.35
C GLY A 16 -19.86 6.19 32.12
N CYS A 17 -18.62 5.92 31.71
CA CYS A 17 -18.11 4.54 31.70
C CYS A 17 -16.89 4.44 32.62
N ASP A 18 -16.98 3.60 33.65
CA ASP A 18 -15.83 3.22 34.47
C ASP A 18 -14.70 2.72 33.56
N PHE A 19 -13.48 3.17 33.81
CA PHE A 19 -12.28 2.84 33.03
C PHE A 19 -12.10 1.33 32.83
N SER A 20 -12.47 0.55 33.86
CA SER A 20 -12.45 -0.92 33.83
C SER A 20 -13.47 -1.50 32.84
N THR A 21 -14.68 -0.96 32.79
CA THR A 21 -15.77 -1.48 31.95
C THR A 21 -15.60 -1.03 30.49
N CYS A 22 -15.15 0.20 30.27
CA CYS A 22 -14.90 0.71 28.93
C CYS A 22 -13.66 0.07 28.29
N GLY A 23 -12.56 -0.06 29.06
CA GLY A 23 -11.32 -0.66 28.58
C GLY A 23 -11.47 -2.14 28.22
N THR A 24 -12.21 -2.90 29.03
CA THR A 24 -12.46 -4.33 28.75
C THR A 24 -13.32 -4.53 27.50
N VAL A 25 -14.43 -3.79 27.35
CA VAL A 25 -15.30 -3.93 26.17
C VAL A 25 -14.55 -3.57 24.89
N VAL A 26 -13.81 -2.45 24.88
CA VAL A 26 -13.01 -2.05 23.71
C VAL A 26 -11.91 -3.07 23.41
N GLY A 27 -11.23 -3.59 24.45
CA GLY A 27 -10.22 -4.64 24.31
C GLY A 27 -10.76 -5.92 23.68
N TRP A 28 -11.92 -6.41 24.13
CA TRP A 28 -12.60 -7.59 23.57
C TRP A 28 -13.07 -7.39 22.13
N SER A 29 -13.59 -6.19 21.82
CA SER A 29 -14.03 -5.82 20.47
C SER A 29 -12.86 -5.89 19.48
N ILE A 30 -11.72 -5.31 19.87
CA ILE A 30 -10.52 -5.30 19.05
C ILE A 30 -9.95 -6.71 18.93
N THR A 31 -9.81 -7.46 20.03
CA THR A 31 -9.27 -8.83 19.95
C THR A 31 -10.15 -9.79 19.15
N LEU A 32 -11.48 -9.68 19.23
CA LEU A 32 -12.38 -10.47 18.38
C LEU A 32 -12.26 -10.09 16.91
N GLN A 33 -12.28 -8.79 16.60
CA GLN A 33 -12.16 -8.30 15.23
C GLN A 33 -10.82 -8.72 14.60
N GLU A 34 -9.72 -8.55 15.32
CA GLU A 34 -8.39 -8.94 14.87
C GLU A 34 -8.24 -10.48 14.80
N GLY A 35 -8.90 -11.22 15.68
CA GLY A 35 -8.97 -12.68 15.61
C GLY A 35 -9.64 -13.17 14.33
N PHE A 36 -10.74 -12.54 13.92
CA PHE A 36 -11.38 -12.84 12.63
C PHE A 36 -10.49 -12.49 11.44
N ALA A 37 -9.80 -11.35 11.48
CA ALA A 37 -8.85 -10.98 10.43
C ALA A 37 -7.69 -11.99 10.33
N ALA A 38 -7.15 -12.43 11.46
CA ALA A 38 -6.07 -13.41 11.52
C ALA A 38 -6.48 -14.79 10.96
N LEU A 39 -7.76 -15.17 11.07
CA LEU A 39 -8.30 -16.39 10.45
C LEU A 39 -8.69 -16.18 8.97
N ALA A 40 -9.12 -14.97 8.60
CA ALA A 40 -9.49 -14.62 7.23
C ALA A 40 -8.28 -14.61 6.28
N ILE A 41 -7.09 -14.24 6.77
CA ILE A 41 -5.86 -14.23 5.96
C ILE A 41 -5.46 -15.63 5.46
N PRO A 42 -5.23 -16.65 6.31
CA PRO A 42 -4.84 -17.97 5.85
C PRO A 42 -5.95 -18.63 5.02
N THR A 43 -7.21 -18.41 5.36
CA THR A 43 -8.34 -18.91 4.57
C THR A 43 -8.40 -18.28 3.18
N SER A 44 -8.19 -16.96 3.06
CA SER A 44 -8.13 -16.29 1.76
C SER A 44 -6.94 -16.75 0.92
N ILE A 45 -5.75 -16.94 1.51
CA ILE A 45 -4.59 -17.52 0.83
C ILE A 45 -4.93 -18.93 0.30
N PHE A 46 -5.56 -19.77 1.14
CA PHE A 46 -5.97 -21.11 0.75
C PHE A 46 -6.99 -21.10 -0.40
N VAL A 47 -8.01 -20.25 -0.33
CA VAL A 47 -9.02 -20.11 -1.40
C VAL A 47 -8.36 -19.65 -2.71
N ILE A 48 -7.49 -18.64 -2.65
CA ILE A 48 -6.76 -18.15 -3.83
C ILE A 48 -5.88 -19.25 -4.42
N TYR A 49 -5.17 -20.01 -3.58
CA TYR A 49 -4.35 -21.13 -4.02
C TYR A 49 -5.19 -22.27 -4.64
N ALA A 50 -6.35 -22.59 -4.05
CA ALA A 50 -7.28 -23.57 -4.62
C ALA A 50 -7.86 -23.11 -5.96
N MET A 51 -8.22 -21.83 -6.09
CA MET A 51 -8.64 -21.23 -7.35
C MET A 51 -7.52 -21.26 -8.40
N TYR A 52 -6.28 -20.98 -7.99
CA TYR A 52 -5.10 -21.06 -8.84
C TYR A 52 -4.95 -22.48 -9.41
N LEU A 53 -4.94 -23.50 -8.55
CA LEU A 53 -4.79 -24.90 -8.95
C LEU A 53 -5.92 -25.38 -9.86
N ARG A 54 -7.17 -25.06 -9.52
CA ARG A 54 -8.32 -25.40 -10.39
C ARG A 54 -8.18 -24.77 -11.76
N ARG A 55 -7.75 -23.51 -11.81
CA ARG A 55 -7.59 -22.79 -13.08
C ARG A 55 -6.43 -23.33 -13.90
N THR A 56 -5.30 -23.66 -13.30
CA THR A 56 -4.18 -24.28 -14.02
C THR A 56 -4.55 -25.66 -14.56
N ASN A 57 -5.31 -26.45 -13.80
CA ASN A 57 -5.78 -27.77 -14.24
C ASN A 57 -6.79 -27.67 -15.38
N TYR A 58 -7.67 -26.65 -15.36
CA TYR A 58 -8.60 -26.39 -16.45
C TYR A 58 -7.88 -25.91 -17.73
N LEU A 59 -6.85 -25.07 -17.59
CA LEU A 59 -6.05 -24.59 -18.72
C LEU A 59 -5.20 -25.70 -19.36
N MET A 60 -4.77 -26.69 -18.58
CA MET A 60 -4.08 -27.89 -19.11
C MET A 60 -5.02 -28.77 -19.95
N THR A 61 -6.32 -28.76 -19.67
CA THR A 61 -7.31 -29.62 -20.33
C THR A 61 -8.02 -28.95 -21.51
N GLN A 62 -8.12 -27.61 -21.56
CA GLN A 62 -8.69 -26.89 -22.71
C GLN A 62 -7.62 -26.16 -23.54
N THR A 63 -7.31 -26.71 -24.72
CA THR A 63 -6.30 -26.19 -25.67
C THR A 63 -6.75 -24.98 -26.51
N THR A 64 -7.98 -24.48 -26.31
CA THR A 64 -8.58 -23.44 -27.17
C THR A 64 -8.46 -22.01 -26.64
N MET A 65 -7.79 -21.78 -25.50
CA MET A 65 -7.59 -20.41 -25.02
C MET A 65 -6.48 -19.68 -25.79
N SER A 66 -6.76 -18.45 -26.19
CA SER A 66 -5.76 -17.55 -26.77
C SER A 66 -4.55 -17.39 -25.84
N GLN A 67 -3.34 -17.50 -26.40
CA GLN A 67 -2.08 -17.31 -25.68
C GLN A 67 -2.01 -15.95 -24.96
N THR A 68 -2.67 -14.92 -25.49
CA THR A 68 -2.72 -13.59 -24.87
C THR A 68 -3.47 -13.59 -23.54
N THR A 69 -4.62 -14.26 -23.48
CA THR A 69 -5.44 -14.38 -22.26
C THR A 69 -4.72 -15.21 -21.19
N MET A 70 -4.03 -16.28 -21.60
CA MET A 70 -3.26 -17.11 -20.67
C MET A 70 -2.10 -16.34 -20.03
N ASN A 71 -1.38 -15.53 -20.81
CA ASN A 71 -0.28 -14.70 -20.30
C ASN A 71 -0.80 -13.62 -19.34
N LEU A 72 -1.93 -12.97 -19.66
CA LEU A 72 -2.57 -11.99 -18.77
C LEU A 72 -2.93 -12.61 -17.41
N ASN A 73 -3.58 -13.79 -17.42
CA ASN A 73 -3.94 -14.49 -16.19
C ASN A 73 -2.71 -14.87 -15.36
N ARG A 74 -1.63 -15.31 -16.00
CA ARG A 74 -0.38 -15.65 -15.31
C ARG A 74 0.25 -14.44 -14.63
N MET A 75 0.25 -13.29 -15.30
CA MET A 75 0.75 -12.04 -14.70
C MET A 75 -0.13 -11.59 -13.53
N LEU A 76 -1.46 -11.70 -13.66
CA LEU A 76 -2.40 -11.35 -12.60
C LEU A 76 -2.21 -12.24 -11.37
N MET A 77 -2.10 -13.55 -11.54
CA MET A 77 -1.88 -14.48 -10.42
C MET A 77 -0.54 -14.21 -9.72
N ARG A 78 0.54 -13.95 -10.47
CA ARG A 78 1.84 -13.61 -9.88
C ARG A 78 1.76 -12.31 -9.06
N ALA A 79 1.08 -11.30 -9.57
CA ALA A 79 0.90 -10.04 -8.84
C ALA A 79 0.06 -10.25 -7.57
N LEU A 80 -1.03 -11.02 -7.66
CA LEU A 80 -1.88 -11.36 -6.53
C LEU A 80 -1.09 -12.11 -5.45
N THR A 81 -0.24 -13.09 -5.82
CA THR A 81 0.60 -13.81 -4.86
C THR A 81 1.56 -12.88 -4.13
N ILE A 82 2.27 -12.01 -4.84
CA ILE A 82 3.20 -11.05 -4.22
C ILE A 82 2.46 -10.13 -3.25
N HIS A 83 1.29 -9.64 -3.67
CA HIS A 83 0.46 -8.76 -2.87
C HIS A 83 -0.05 -9.45 -1.60
N MET A 84 -0.51 -10.70 -1.69
CA MET A 84 -0.88 -11.50 -0.52
C MET A 84 0.30 -11.73 0.45
N CYS A 85 1.52 -11.92 -0.07
CA CYS A 85 2.70 -12.01 0.78
C CYS A 85 2.97 -10.70 1.53
N ILE A 86 2.86 -9.56 0.85
CA ILE A 86 3.05 -8.24 1.49
C ILE A 86 2.00 -8.03 2.59
N ILE A 87 0.71 -8.21 2.28
CA ILE A 87 -0.36 -8.08 3.26
C ILE A 87 -0.13 -9.03 4.43
N SER A 88 0.21 -10.29 4.18
CA SER A 88 0.46 -11.25 5.25
C SER A 88 1.58 -10.79 6.18
N VAL A 89 2.69 -10.25 5.67
CA VAL A 89 3.78 -9.73 6.51
C VAL A 89 3.34 -8.51 7.32
N PHE A 90 2.66 -7.56 6.69
CA PHE A 90 2.23 -6.31 7.33
C PHE A 90 1.05 -6.48 8.29
N LEU A 91 0.28 -7.57 8.19
CA LEU A 91 -0.90 -7.80 9.04
C LEU A 91 -0.62 -8.84 10.13
N VAL A 92 0.12 -9.92 9.81
CA VAL A 92 0.44 -10.97 10.80
C VAL A 92 1.42 -10.46 11.85
N ILE A 93 2.45 -9.70 11.48
CA ILE A 93 3.47 -9.22 12.44
C ILE A 93 2.85 -8.30 13.51
N PRO A 94 2.10 -7.22 13.15
CA PRO A 94 1.47 -6.38 14.15
C PRO A 94 0.38 -7.11 14.94
N ALA A 95 -0.39 -8.00 14.30
CA ALA A 95 -1.39 -8.80 15.01
C ALA A 95 -0.76 -9.72 16.07
N CYS A 96 0.33 -10.41 15.74
CA CYS A 96 1.09 -11.21 16.71
C CYS A 96 1.67 -10.36 17.84
N ALA A 97 2.18 -9.17 17.52
CA ALA A 97 2.69 -8.23 18.54
C ALA A 97 1.58 -7.73 19.47
N LEU A 98 0.42 -7.36 18.93
CA LEU A 98 -0.75 -6.95 19.71
C LEU A 98 -1.25 -8.08 20.60
N TYR A 99 -1.30 -9.31 20.08
CA TYR A 99 -1.67 -10.48 20.87
C TYR A 99 -0.69 -10.76 22.02
N ALA A 100 0.62 -10.65 21.77
CA ALA A 100 1.63 -10.80 22.81
C ALA A 100 1.52 -9.69 23.88
N ILE A 101 1.27 -8.44 23.47
CA ILE A 101 1.04 -7.33 24.40
C ILE A 101 -0.24 -7.56 25.21
N ALA A 102 -1.30 -8.10 24.61
CA ALA A 102 -2.53 -8.41 25.31
C ALA A 102 -2.35 -9.51 26.38
N LEU A 103 -1.54 -10.53 26.10
CA LEU A 103 -1.27 -11.62 27.04
C LEU A 103 -0.30 -11.25 28.18
N PHE A 104 0.73 -10.47 27.88
CA PHE A 104 1.80 -10.15 28.84
C PHE A 104 1.76 -8.68 29.34
N GLY A 105 0.67 -7.97 29.02
CA GLY A 105 0.57 -6.52 29.13
C GLY A 105 0.78 -5.97 30.54
N ASN A 106 1.77 -5.07 30.63
CA ASN A 106 1.98 -4.12 31.71
C ASN A 106 1.79 -2.70 31.14
N GLU A 107 1.47 -1.72 31.99
CA GLU A 107 1.19 -0.33 31.63
C GLU A 107 2.31 0.33 30.79
N LYS A 108 3.53 -0.19 30.91
CA LYS A 108 4.72 0.25 30.14
C LYS A 108 4.61 0.02 28.62
N TYR A 109 3.74 -0.87 28.16
CA TYR A 109 3.59 -1.19 26.73
C TYR A 109 2.54 -0.35 26.01
N ASN A 110 1.92 0.62 26.69
CA ASN A 110 0.84 1.43 26.09
C ASN A 110 1.32 2.25 24.87
N ILE A 111 2.55 2.79 24.93
CA ILE A 111 3.17 3.52 23.80
C ILE A 111 3.43 2.58 22.61
N LEU A 112 3.89 1.35 22.88
CA LEU A 112 4.14 0.34 21.85
C LEU A 112 2.84 -0.08 21.16
N LEU A 113 1.75 -0.23 21.92
CA LEU A 113 0.43 -0.52 21.39
C LEU A 113 -0.05 0.57 20.42
N GLU A 114 0.07 1.85 20.81
CA GLU A 114 -0.33 2.98 19.97
C GLU A 114 0.47 3.03 18.66
N VAL A 115 1.79 2.85 18.73
CA VAL A 115 2.65 2.77 17.54
C VAL A 115 2.24 1.61 16.63
N MET A 116 1.95 0.44 17.20
CA MET A 116 1.50 -0.72 16.42
C MET A 116 0.15 -0.48 15.73
N ILE A 117 -0.79 0.20 16.39
CA ILE A 117 -2.07 0.59 15.79
C ILE A 117 -1.84 1.56 14.63
N VAL A 118 -0.94 2.54 14.76
CA VAL A 118 -0.62 3.46 13.67
C VAL A 118 0.04 2.72 12.49
N VAL A 119 1.04 1.88 12.76
CA VAL A 119 1.70 1.06 11.73
C VAL A 119 0.69 0.14 11.03
N PHE A 120 -0.19 -0.48 11.80
CA PHE A 120 -1.29 -1.27 11.28
C PHE A 120 -2.17 -0.43 10.38
N THR A 121 -2.66 0.74 10.82
CA THR A 121 -3.52 1.60 9.98
C THR A 121 -2.82 2.08 8.70
N CYS A 122 -1.49 2.29 8.76
CA CYS A 122 -0.69 2.65 7.59
C CYS A 122 -0.56 1.53 6.55
N HIS A 123 -0.85 0.26 6.87
CA HIS A 123 -0.76 -0.82 5.88
C HIS A 123 -1.64 -0.54 4.66
N SER A 124 -2.86 -0.01 4.87
CA SER A 124 -3.80 0.29 3.79
C SER A 124 -3.28 1.39 2.86
N LEU A 125 -2.44 2.30 3.37
CA LEU A 125 -1.78 3.34 2.56
C LEU A 125 -0.65 2.78 1.70
N VAL A 126 0.02 1.72 2.16
CA VAL A 126 1.09 1.02 1.41
C VAL A 126 0.49 0.03 0.40
N ASP A 127 -0.69 -0.49 0.67
CA ASP A 127 -1.34 -1.51 -0.13
C ASP A 127 -1.75 -1.01 -1.53
N ILE A 128 -2.29 0.21 -1.58
CA ILE A 128 -2.71 0.87 -2.83
C ILE A 128 -1.51 1.08 -3.79
N PRO A 129 -0.41 1.73 -3.40
CA PRO A 129 0.76 1.87 -4.27
C PRO A 129 1.37 0.51 -4.60
N ALA A 130 1.39 -0.45 -3.67
CA ALA A 130 1.86 -1.80 -3.97
C ALA A 130 1.04 -2.44 -5.12
N MET A 131 -0.30 -2.43 -5.05
CA MET A 131 -1.14 -2.91 -6.16
C MET A 131 -0.85 -2.18 -7.46
N LEU A 132 -0.73 -0.84 -7.42
CA LEU A 132 -0.46 -0.02 -8.59
C LEU A 132 0.91 -0.33 -9.22
N PHE A 133 1.94 -0.59 -8.43
CA PHE A 133 3.28 -0.90 -8.93
C PHE A 133 3.38 -2.32 -9.49
N PHE A 134 2.77 -3.31 -8.85
CA PHE A 134 2.91 -4.72 -9.24
C PHE A 134 1.98 -5.12 -10.40
N ILE A 135 0.81 -4.49 -10.53
CA ILE A 135 -0.17 -4.86 -11.56
C ILE A 135 0.05 -4.02 -12.82
N LYS A 136 0.76 -4.59 -13.81
CA LYS A 136 1.06 -3.93 -15.11
C LYS A 136 -0.12 -3.20 -15.79
N PRO A 137 -1.35 -3.77 -15.89
CA PRO A 137 -2.45 -3.04 -16.53
C PRO A 137 -2.82 -1.75 -15.79
N TYR A 138 -2.71 -1.73 -14.45
CA TYR A 138 -2.94 -0.51 -13.67
C TYR A 138 -1.90 0.56 -13.96
N ARG A 139 -0.62 0.18 -14.13
CA ARG A 139 0.41 1.15 -14.52
C ARG A 139 0.13 1.79 -15.87
N LYS A 140 -0.31 1.00 -16.87
CA LYS A 140 -0.68 1.54 -18.19
C LYS A 140 -1.87 2.48 -18.09
N PHE A 141 -2.88 2.11 -17.30
CA PHE A 141 -4.06 2.92 -17.07
C PHE A 141 -3.70 4.25 -16.38
N MET A 142 -2.93 4.20 -15.28
CA MET A 142 -2.48 5.40 -14.57
C MET A 142 -1.60 6.29 -15.43
N ALA A 143 -0.67 5.74 -16.21
CA ALA A 143 0.13 6.52 -17.15
C ALA A 143 -0.74 7.21 -18.20
N GLY A 144 -1.83 6.56 -18.66
CA GLY A 144 -2.81 7.16 -19.56
C GLY A 144 -3.59 8.32 -18.93
N ILE A 145 -4.08 8.13 -17.70
CA ILE A 145 -4.78 9.19 -16.94
C ILE A 145 -3.84 10.36 -16.67
N PHE A 146 -2.63 10.09 -16.19
CA PHE A 146 -1.63 11.13 -15.94
C PHE A 146 -1.25 11.86 -17.22
N GLY A 147 -1.06 11.15 -18.33
CA GLY A 147 -0.81 11.77 -19.63
C GLY A 147 -1.94 12.69 -20.07
N TYR A 148 -3.19 12.25 -19.93
CA TYR A 148 -4.36 13.05 -20.27
C TYR A 148 -4.51 14.27 -19.34
N ALA A 149 -4.28 14.10 -18.04
CA ALA A 149 -4.31 15.19 -17.06
C ALA A 149 -3.22 16.22 -17.34
N LEU A 150 -1.99 15.79 -17.63
CA LEU A 150 -0.87 16.65 -18.00
C LEU A 150 -1.14 17.42 -19.29
N GLN A 151 -1.73 16.75 -20.29
CA GLN A 151 -2.12 17.38 -21.55
C GLN A 151 -3.23 18.43 -21.32
N LYS A 152 -4.19 18.16 -20.43
CA LYS A 152 -5.26 19.11 -20.07
C LYS A 152 -4.72 20.35 -19.34
N VAL A 153 -3.69 20.20 -18.53
CA VAL A 153 -3.01 21.32 -17.83
C VAL A 153 -2.07 22.09 -18.79
N GLY A 154 -1.88 21.61 -20.03
CA GLY A 154 -0.97 22.23 -21.00
C GLY A 154 0.52 22.10 -20.61
N LEU A 155 0.82 21.23 -19.64
CA LEU A 155 2.18 20.97 -19.16
C LEU A 155 3.01 20.20 -20.20
N ASP A 156 2.33 19.53 -21.14
CA ASP A 156 2.95 18.87 -22.29
C ASP A 156 3.72 19.87 -23.17
N LYS A 157 3.19 21.10 -23.33
CA LYS A 157 3.86 22.16 -24.08
C LYS A 157 5.11 22.68 -23.37
N PHE A 158 5.09 22.74 -22.04
CA PHE A 158 6.25 23.16 -21.25
C PHE A 158 7.36 22.11 -21.28
N LEU A 159 7.03 20.84 -21.01
CA LEU A 159 8.00 19.74 -21.03
C LEU A 159 8.62 19.53 -22.42
N LYS A 160 7.86 19.76 -23.49
CA LYS A 160 8.37 19.65 -24.87
C LYS A 160 9.33 20.79 -25.22
N ASN A 161 9.06 22.01 -24.75
CA ASN A 161 9.96 23.15 -24.98
C ASN A 161 11.29 22.98 -24.22
N ASP A 162 11.26 22.49 -22.98
CA ASP A 162 12.49 22.29 -22.20
C ASP A 162 13.40 21.22 -22.81
N GLN A 163 12.84 20.13 -23.37
CA GLN A 163 13.66 19.15 -24.09
C GLN A 163 14.32 19.71 -25.35
N ILE A 164 13.65 20.58 -26.10
CA ILE A 164 14.20 21.20 -27.31
C ILE A 164 15.38 22.11 -26.94
N VAL A 165 15.25 22.89 -25.87
CA VAL A 165 16.32 23.77 -25.36
C VAL A 165 17.56 22.96 -24.97
N ILE A 166 17.39 21.85 -24.26
CA ILE A 166 18.52 21.00 -23.83
C ILE A 166 19.23 20.37 -25.04
N VAL A 167 18.50 19.85 -26.03
CA VAL A 167 19.10 19.26 -27.24
C VAL A 167 19.88 20.31 -28.04
N GLN A 168 19.35 21.53 -28.13
CA GLN A 168 20.00 22.63 -28.85
C GLN A 168 21.28 23.12 -28.13
N GLN A 169 21.29 23.10 -26.79
CA GLN A 169 22.46 23.44 -25.99
C GLN A 169 23.57 22.37 -26.06
N VAL A 170 23.20 21.09 -26.17
CA VAL A 170 24.17 20.00 -26.34
C VAL A 170 24.81 20.06 -27.72
N GLN A 171 24.05 20.38 -28.77
CA GLN A 171 24.59 20.54 -30.13
C GLN A 171 25.55 21.73 -30.24
N SER A 172 25.27 22.88 -29.61
CA SER A 172 26.18 24.03 -29.65
C SER A 172 27.49 23.78 -28.90
N MET A 173 27.48 22.98 -27.83
CA MET A 173 28.70 22.56 -27.12
C MET A 173 29.55 21.55 -27.92
N THR A 174 28.93 20.68 -28.73
CA THR A 174 29.68 19.73 -29.57
C THR A 174 30.35 20.42 -30.75
N VAL A 175 29.71 21.44 -31.32
CA VAL A 175 30.28 22.24 -32.42
C VAL A 175 31.46 23.09 -31.96
N ASN A 176 31.46 23.60 -30.72
CA ASN A 176 32.58 24.39 -30.21
C ASN A 176 33.80 23.53 -29.80
N SER A 177 33.59 22.25 -29.45
CA SER A 177 34.68 21.34 -29.09
C SER A 177 35.47 20.83 -30.30
N SER A 178 34.84 20.74 -31.48
CA SER A 178 35.53 20.35 -32.71
C SER A 178 36.37 21.47 -33.32
N GLN A 179 36.06 22.74 -33.04
CA GLN A 179 36.78 23.89 -33.59
C GLN A 179 38.10 24.21 -32.85
N ASN A 180 38.28 23.71 -31.63
CA ASN A 180 39.50 23.90 -30.81
C ASN A 180 40.54 22.77 -30.96
N ARG A 181 40.36 21.89 -31.94
CA ARG A 181 41.27 20.76 -32.25
C ARG A 181 41.97 20.86 -33.61
N ALA A 182 41.78 21.97 -34.33
CA ALA A 182 42.56 22.32 -35.52
C ALA A 182 43.57 23.41 -35.15
#